data_AF-A0A109J364-F1
#
_entry.id   AF-A0A109J364-F1
#
_cell.length_a   1.000
_cell.length_b   1.000
_cell.length_c   1.000
_cell.angle_alpha   90.00
_cell.angle_beta   90.00
_cell.angle_gamma   90.00
#
_symmetry.space_group_name_H-M   'P 1'
#
loop_
_entity.id
_entity.type
_entity.pdbx_description
1 polymer ?
#
loop_
_entity_poly.entity_id
_entity_poly.type
_entity_poly.pdbx_seq_one_letter_code
_entity_poly.pdbx_strand_id
1 'polypeptide(L)'
;MTDNTDTILLAENIGSRHDLHVFADGCYEPDSGEGGWAFVVFRDDAEVASGFGCVRDTASNATELIALLEAVAWINSNAAGETAVVWSDSVYAVKGCNHWRHIWKNNGWKKISANAKVRSRTIANPDLWKAIDAQLSRNRLLTIAWCKGHSGLAGNERADELAERGRLSLRGKGIR
;
A
#
# COMPACT_ATOMS: atom_id res chain seq x y z
N MET A 1 25.32 -28.73 -6.45
CA MET A 1 23.88 -28.82 -6.11
C MET A 1 23.53 -27.56 -5.34
N THR A 2 23.17 -26.49 -6.05
CA THR A 2 22.64 -25.25 -5.47
C THR A 2 21.64 -24.74 -6.48
N ASP A 3 20.40 -25.16 -6.36
CA ASP A 3 19.31 -24.54 -7.12
C ASP A 3 18.84 -23.33 -6.30
N ASN A 4 19.33 -22.16 -6.73
CA ASN A 4 18.80 -20.86 -6.33
C ASN A 4 17.54 -20.65 -7.16
N THR A 5 16.39 -21.09 -6.64
CA THR A 5 15.10 -20.72 -7.21
C THR A 5 14.56 -19.55 -6.42
N ASP A 6 14.74 -18.35 -6.97
CA ASP A 6 14.01 -17.14 -6.59
C ASP A 6 12.51 -17.46 -6.56
N THR A 7 11.98 -17.69 -5.35
CA THR A 7 10.57 -18.00 -5.17
C THR A 7 9.80 -16.70 -5.32
N ILE A 8 9.43 -16.37 -6.56
CA ILE A 8 8.32 -15.47 -6.83
C ILE A 8 7.08 -16.16 -6.26
N LEU A 9 6.51 -15.60 -5.19
CA LEU A 9 5.23 -16.06 -4.64
C LEU A 9 4.17 -15.83 -5.72
N LEU A 10 3.83 -16.89 -6.45
CA LEU A 10 2.67 -16.94 -7.31
C LEU A 10 1.43 -17.17 -6.44
N ALA A 11 0.32 -16.52 -6.80
CA ALA A 11 -0.96 -16.59 -6.09
C ALA A 11 -1.54 -18.02 -5.98
N GLU A 12 -0.91 -19.01 -6.60
CA GLU A 12 -1.38 -20.40 -6.69
C GLU A 12 -0.95 -21.28 -5.50
N ASN A 13 -0.17 -20.75 -4.55
CA ASN A 13 0.31 -21.51 -3.38
C ASN A 13 -0.11 -20.86 -2.05
N ILE A 14 -1.40 -20.54 -1.91
CA ILE A 14 -2.04 -20.05 -0.68
C ILE A 14 -2.12 -21.21 0.33
N GLY A 15 -0.96 -21.62 0.83
CA GLY A 15 -0.75 -22.76 1.71
C GLY A 15 -0.57 -22.35 3.16
N SER A 16 -1.62 -21.81 3.78
CA SER A 16 -1.81 -21.68 5.23
C SER A 16 -3.27 -21.28 5.43
N ARG A 17 -4.05 -22.10 6.16
CA ARG A 17 -5.49 -21.90 6.40
C ARG A 17 -5.84 -20.66 7.26
N HIS A 18 -4.92 -19.72 7.43
CA HIS A 18 -5.07 -18.56 8.31
C HIS A 18 -4.31 -17.31 7.81
N ASP A 19 -4.07 -17.18 6.50
CA ASP A 19 -3.39 -16.00 5.96
C ASP A 19 -4.43 -14.92 5.60
N LEU A 20 -4.28 -13.73 6.17
CA LEU A 20 -5.09 -12.57 5.81
C LEU A 20 -4.59 -11.97 4.51
N HIS A 21 -5.47 -11.83 3.53
CA HIS A 21 -5.18 -11.15 2.27
C HIS A 21 -5.76 -9.74 2.33
N VAL A 22 -4.92 -8.72 2.26
CA VAL A 22 -5.36 -7.32 2.30
C VAL A 22 -5.00 -6.64 0.99
N PHE A 23 -5.97 -6.15 0.25
CA PHE A 23 -5.72 -5.41 -1.00
C PHE A 23 -5.79 -3.93 -0.69
N ALA A 24 -4.80 -3.16 -1.13
CA ALA A 24 -4.70 -1.72 -0.87
C ALA A 24 -4.47 -0.97 -2.18
N ASP A 25 -5.33 0.02 -2.43
CA ASP A 25 -5.32 0.78 -3.67
C ASP A 25 -5.68 2.26 -3.46
N GLY A 26 -5.21 3.11 -4.36
CA GLY A 26 -5.47 4.55 -4.34
C GLY A 26 -5.73 5.09 -5.73
N CYS A 27 -6.73 5.98 -5.84
CA CYS A 27 -7.05 6.69 -7.07
C CYS A 27 -6.80 8.19 -6.91
N TYR A 28 -6.56 8.89 -8.02
CA TYR A 28 -6.31 10.32 -8.05
C TYR A 28 -6.83 10.94 -9.34
N GLU A 29 -7.54 12.07 -9.22
CA GLU A 29 -8.08 12.83 -10.34
C GLU A 29 -7.36 14.19 -10.48
N PRO A 30 -6.44 14.34 -11.45
CA PRO A 30 -5.59 15.52 -11.59
C PRO A 30 -6.32 16.85 -11.70
N ASP A 31 -7.47 16.88 -12.38
CA ASP A 31 -8.20 18.13 -12.64
C ASP A 31 -8.85 18.70 -11.36
N SER A 32 -9.27 17.80 -10.47
CA SER A 32 -9.90 18.16 -9.19
C SER A 32 -8.90 18.25 -8.03
N GLY A 33 -7.73 17.62 -8.17
CA GLY A 33 -6.78 17.42 -7.06
C GLY A 33 -7.31 16.48 -5.96
N GLU A 34 -8.43 15.79 -6.20
CA GLU A 34 -9.04 14.86 -5.26
C GLU A 34 -8.47 13.46 -5.45
N GLY A 35 -8.14 12.83 -4.33
CA GLY A 35 -7.70 11.45 -4.28
C GLY A 35 -8.56 10.61 -3.35
N GLY A 36 -8.57 9.32 -3.59
CA GLY A 36 -9.20 8.32 -2.74
C GLY A 36 -8.21 7.22 -2.41
N TRP A 37 -8.37 6.61 -1.24
CA TRP A 37 -7.63 5.43 -0.83
C TRP A 37 -8.60 4.40 -0.28
N ALA A 38 -8.24 3.13 -0.40
CA ALA A 38 -8.98 2.06 0.23
C ALA A 38 -8.11 0.85 0.55
N PHE A 39 -8.60 0.05 1.48
CA PHE A 39 -8.15 -1.33 1.66
C PHE A 39 -9.34 -2.27 1.85
N VAL A 40 -9.15 -3.53 1.51
CA VAL A 40 -10.12 -4.61 1.66
C VAL A 40 -9.42 -5.82 2.23
N VAL A 41 -10.01 -6.44 3.25
CA VAL A 41 -9.46 -7.58 3.97
C VAL A 41 -10.29 -8.81 3.63
N PHE A 42 -9.61 -9.85 3.16
CA PHE A 42 -10.17 -11.16 2.89
C PHE A 42 -9.60 -12.21 3.84
N ARG A 43 -10.48 -13.10 4.29
CA ARG A 43 -10.13 -14.36 4.97
C ARG A 43 -10.96 -15.46 4.35
N ASP A 44 -10.32 -16.55 3.93
CA ASP A 44 -10.99 -17.68 3.27
C ASP A 44 -11.94 -17.25 2.14
N ASP A 45 -11.45 -16.36 1.25
CA ASP A 45 -12.19 -15.75 0.13
C ASP A 45 -13.41 -14.89 0.48
N ALA A 46 -13.68 -14.64 1.77
CA ALA A 46 -14.72 -13.73 2.22
C ALA A 46 -14.16 -12.36 2.62
N GLU A 47 -14.78 -11.28 2.16
CA GLU A 47 -14.50 -9.92 2.65
C GLU A 47 -14.93 -9.84 4.14
N VAL A 48 -13.97 -9.59 5.03
CA VAL A 48 -14.21 -9.51 6.49
C VAL A 48 -14.10 -8.08 7.03
N ALA A 49 -13.41 -7.20 6.31
CA ALA A 49 -13.33 -5.78 6.63
C ALA A 49 -12.91 -4.96 5.40
N SER A 50 -13.23 -3.67 5.42
CA SER A 50 -12.72 -2.71 4.45
C SER A 50 -12.70 -1.30 5.06
N GLY A 51 -11.87 -0.44 4.49
CA GLY A 51 -11.77 0.97 4.87
C GLY A 51 -11.45 1.81 3.65
N PHE A 52 -11.99 3.03 3.60
CA PHE A 52 -11.71 3.96 2.51
C PHE A 52 -11.84 5.40 2.98
N GLY A 53 -11.21 6.31 2.24
CA GLY A 53 -11.27 7.73 2.56
C GLY A 53 -10.86 8.62 1.41
N CYS A 54 -10.99 9.93 1.63
CA CYS A 54 -10.62 10.97 0.67
C CYS A 54 -9.37 11.73 1.10
N VAL A 55 -8.65 12.28 0.13
CA VAL A 55 -7.51 13.18 0.35
C VAL A 55 -7.60 14.31 -0.68
N ARG A 56 -7.26 15.53 -0.28
CA ARG A 56 -7.19 16.70 -1.17
C ARG A 56 -5.75 17.13 -1.39
N ASP A 57 -5.50 17.82 -2.49
CA ASP A 57 -4.21 18.43 -2.84
C ASP A 57 -3.06 17.42 -2.79
N THR A 58 -3.36 16.19 -3.21
CA THR A 58 -2.43 15.06 -3.14
C THR A 58 -1.84 14.75 -4.52
N ALA A 59 -0.91 13.81 -4.59
CA ALA A 59 -0.41 13.26 -5.84
C ALA A 59 -0.84 11.79 -5.98
N SER A 60 -0.85 11.26 -7.21
CA SER A 60 -1.22 9.87 -7.50
C SER A 60 -0.53 8.87 -6.57
N ASN A 61 0.79 8.98 -6.40
CA ASN A 61 1.53 8.02 -5.58
C ASN A 61 1.27 8.17 -4.08
N ALA A 62 0.73 9.31 -3.61
CA ALA A 62 0.47 9.50 -2.20
C ALA A 62 -0.79 8.74 -1.75
N THR A 63 -1.81 8.61 -2.61
CA THR A 63 -3.03 7.86 -2.27
C THR A 63 -2.75 6.37 -2.14
N GLU A 64 -1.92 5.81 -3.03
CA GLU A 64 -1.43 4.42 -2.92
C GLU A 64 -0.67 4.19 -1.60
N LEU A 65 0.19 5.12 -1.19
CA LEU A 65 0.93 5.02 0.08
C LEU A 65 0.03 5.15 1.31
N ILE A 66 -1.00 5.99 1.24
CA ILE A 66 -1.99 6.11 2.32
C ILE A 66 -2.80 4.82 2.43
N ALA A 67 -3.25 4.26 1.30
CA ALA A 67 -3.96 2.98 1.29
C ALA A 67 -3.14 1.87 1.97
N LEU A 68 -1.85 1.77 1.64
CA LEU A 68 -0.95 0.81 2.25
C LEU A 68 -0.75 1.08 3.75
N LEU A 69 -0.58 2.35 4.15
CA LEU A 69 -0.44 2.72 5.55
C LEU A 69 -1.68 2.34 6.38
N GLU A 70 -2.87 2.63 5.86
CA GLU A 70 -4.15 2.34 6.52
C GLU A 70 -4.39 0.82 6.61
N ALA A 71 -4.09 0.07 5.55
CA ALA A 71 -4.13 -1.39 5.55
C ALA A 71 -3.24 -1.98 6.67
N VAL A 72 -1.98 -1.55 6.73
CA VAL A 72 -1.02 -2.04 7.73
C VAL A 72 -1.44 -1.63 9.15
N ALA A 73 -1.93 -0.40 9.33
CA ALA A 73 -2.42 0.08 10.63
C ALA A 73 -3.64 -0.73 11.11
N TRP A 74 -4.55 -1.08 10.19
CA TRP A 74 -5.69 -1.94 10.50
C TRP A 74 -5.23 -3.33 10.94
N ILE A 75 -4.30 -3.95 10.22
CA ILE A 75 -3.76 -5.29 10.56
C ILE A 75 -3.11 -5.26 11.94
N ASN A 76 -2.27 -4.26 12.20
CA ASN A 76 -1.60 -4.10 13.50
C ASN A 76 -2.58 -3.89 14.67
N SER A 77 -3.79 -3.41 14.41
CA SER A 77 -4.80 -3.14 15.44
C SER A 77 -5.81 -4.28 15.62
N ASN A 78 -6.12 -5.02 14.55
CA ASN A 78 -7.23 -5.98 14.53
C ASN A 78 -6.79 -7.44 14.36
N ALA A 79 -5.60 -7.67 13.82
CA ALA A 79 -5.07 -9.00 13.50
C ALA A 79 -3.60 -9.14 13.94
N ALA A 80 -3.25 -8.52 15.07
CA ALA A 80 -1.90 -8.59 15.62
C ALA A 80 -1.55 -10.05 15.98
N GLY A 81 -0.45 -10.56 15.44
CA GLY A 81 -0.01 -11.93 15.66
C GLY A 81 -0.45 -12.92 14.57
N GLU A 82 -1.20 -12.46 13.56
CA GLU A 82 -1.54 -13.25 12.38
C GLU A 82 -0.59 -12.96 11.22
N THR A 83 -0.41 -13.95 10.34
CA THR A 83 0.28 -13.78 9.05
C THR A 83 -0.64 -13.05 8.09
N ALA A 84 -0.12 -12.00 7.44
CA ALA A 84 -0.89 -11.21 6.49
C ALA A 84 -0.06 -10.81 5.28
N VAL A 85 -0.69 -10.82 4.11
CA VAL A 85 -0.12 -10.30 2.87
C VAL A 85 -0.91 -9.09 2.43
N VAL A 86 -0.24 -7.94 2.33
CA VAL A 86 -0.82 -6.74 1.72
C VAL A 86 -0.43 -6.70 0.25
N TRP A 87 -1.43 -6.75 -0.61
CA TRP A 87 -1.34 -6.68 -2.06
C TRP A 87 -1.55 -5.24 -2.53
N SER A 88 -0.71 -4.79 -3.46
CA SER A 88 -0.86 -3.52 -4.17
C SER A 88 -0.33 -3.68 -5.58
N ASP A 89 -0.97 -3.05 -6.55
CA ASP A 89 -0.50 -3.01 -7.93
C ASP A 89 0.55 -1.91 -8.19
N SER A 90 0.71 -1.00 -7.23
CA SER A 90 1.75 0.02 -7.23
C SER A 90 3.13 -0.58 -7.02
N VAL A 91 3.87 -0.69 -8.12
CA VAL A 91 5.30 -1.03 -8.09
C VAL A 91 6.08 -0.04 -7.22
N TYR A 92 5.65 1.23 -7.17
CA TYR A 92 6.28 2.25 -6.34
C TYR A 92 6.10 1.95 -4.84
N ALA A 93 4.88 1.64 -4.41
CA ALA A 93 4.58 1.29 -3.03
C ALA A 93 5.29 -0.01 -2.61
N VAL A 94 5.21 -1.06 -3.43
CA VAL A 94 5.80 -2.37 -3.13
C VAL A 94 7.34 -2.29 -3.06
N LYS A 95 8.00 -1.70 -4.07
CA LYS A 95 9.46 -1.54 -4.04
C LYS A 95 9.91 -0.60 -2.93
N GLY A 96 9.13 0.45 -2.66
CA GLY A 96 9.45 1.38 -1.59
C GLY A 96 9.37 0.72 -0.21
N CYS A 97 8.37 -0.13 0.04
CA CYS A 97 8.24 -0.89 1.29
C CYS A 97 9.33 -1.95 1.45
N ASN A 98 9.66 -2.68 0.39
CA ASN A 98 10.56 -3.82 0.51
C ASN A 98 12.05 -3.46 0.37
N HIS A 99 12.37 -2.34 -0.28
CA HIS A 99 13.76 -1.98 -0.59
C HIS A 99 14.09 -0.55 -0.19
N TRP A 100 13.39 0.45 -0.74
CA TRP A 100 13.87 1.82 -0.66
C TRP A 100 13.75 2.43 0.74
N ARG A 101 12.71 2.11 1.52
CA ARG A 101 12.54 2.65 2.87
C ARG A 101 13.74 2.34 3.77
N HIS A 102 14.34 1.16 3.64
CA HIS A 102 15.50 0.75 4.43
C HIS A 102 16.71 1.62 4.13
N ILE A 103 16.94 1.86 2.84
CA ILE A 103 18.02 2.72 2.35
C ILE A 103 17.78 4.18 2.79
N TRP A 104 16.56 4.67 2.62
CA TRP A 104 16.19 6.04 2.98
C TRP A 104 16.27 6.28 4.47
N LYS A 105 15.79 5.36 5.30
CA LYS A 105 15.90 5.42 6.76
C LYS A 105 17.35 5.55 7.20
N ASN A 106 18.25 4.73 6.64
CA ASN A 106 19.68 4.79 6.94
C ASN A 106 20.35 6.09 6.46
N ASN A 107 19.76 6.77 5.47
CA ASN A 107 20.25 8.03 4.92
C ASN A 107 19.44 9.26 5.40
N GLY A 108 18.75 9.15 6.54
CA GLY A 108 18.00 10.28 7.13
C GLY A 108 16.85 10.78 6.25
N TRP A 109 16.17 9.86 5.57
CA TRP A 109 15.04 10.10 4.67
C TRP A 109 15.39 11.01 3.48
N LYS A 110 16.53 10.74 2.85
CA LYS A 110 17.01 11.42 1.64
C LYS A 110 17.35 10.42 0.54
N LYS A 111 17.12 10.81 -0.71
CA LYS A 111 17.58 10.05 -1.88
C LYS A 111 19.10 9.93 -1.86
N ILE A 112 19.60 8.75 -2.21
CA ILE A 112 21.01 8.56 -2.55
C ILE A 112 21.19 9.03 -4.00
N SER A 113 22.13 9.93 -4.22
CA SER A 113 22.53 10.38 -5.56
C SER A 113 24.01 10.08 -5.74
N ALA A 114 24.37 9.36 -6.79
CA ALA A 114 25.76 9.13 -7.16
C ALA A 114 26.45 10.43 -7.62
N ASN A 115 25.66 11.41 -8.08
CA ASN A 115 26.18 12.72 -8.46
C ASN A 115 25.98 13.71 -7.30
N ALA A 116 27.08 14.06 -6.65
CA ALA A 116 27.14 15.02 -5.54
C ALA A 116 26.65 16.44 -5.94
N LYS A 117 26.53 16.74 -7.24
CA LYS A 117 26.01 18.02 -7.76
C LYS A 117 24.48 18.06 -7.85
N VAL A 118 23.77 16.95 -7.57
CA VAL A 118 22.30 16.96 -7.56
C VAL A 118 21.82 17.77 -6.36
N ARG A 119 21.18 18.90 -6.67
CA ARG A 119 20.78 19.92 -5.69
C ARG A 119 19.64 19.48 -4.77
N SER A 120 18.77 18.57 -5.23
CA SER A 120 17.66 18.04 -4.44
C SER A 120 17.82 16.55 -4.19
N ARG A 121 18.02 16.19 -2.92
CA ARG A 121 18.00 14.81 -2.42
C ARG A 121 16.68 14.48 -1.71
N THR A 122 15.63 15.24 -2.00
CA THR A 122 14.32 15.10 -1.34
C THR A 122 13.58 13.88 -1.88
N ILE A 123 13.02 13.09 -0.97
CA ILE A 123 12.10 11.99 -1.29
C ILE A 123 10.68 12.57 -1.30
N ALA A 124 9.84 12.13 -2.22
CA ALA A 124 8.41 12.46 -2.18
C ALA A 124 7.77 11.79 -0.96
N ASN A 125 6.86 12.48 -0.28
CA ASN A 125 6.10 11.96 0.86
C ASN A 125 6.96 11.36 1.99
N PRO A 126 8.01 12.05 2.48
CA PRO A 126 8.93 11.48 3.45
C PRO A 126 8.24 11.12 4.78
N ASP A 127 7.19 11.86 5.15
CA ASP A 127 6.45 11.61 6.40
C ASP A 127 5.53 10.39 6.28
N LEU A 128 4.91 10.14 5.12
CA LEU A 128 4.19 8.88 4.85
C LEU A 128 5.14 7.70 4.92
N TRP A 129 6.33 7.81 4.31
CA TRP A 129 7.32 6.74 4.36
C TRP A 129 7.82 6.43 5.77
N LYS A 130 8.01 7.45 6.62
CA LYS A 130 8.31 7.26 8.05
C LYS A 130 7.19 6.53 8.78
N ALA A 131 5.94 6.90 8.53
CA ALA A 131 4.78 6.26 9.14
C ALA A 131 4.66 4.79 8.71
N ILE A 132 4.80 4.50 7.42
CA ILE A 132 4.81 3.14 6.87
C ILE A 132 5.93 2.31 7.50
N ASP A 133 7.15 2.84 7.55
CA ASP A 133 8.28 2.14 8.17
C ASP A 133 8.04 1.84 9.64
N ALA A 134 7.48 2.79 10.40
CA ALA A 134 7.16 2.57 11.81
C ALA A 134 6.11 1.47 11.99
N GLN A 135 5.09 1.40 11.13
CA GLN A 135 4.06 0.37 11.20
C GLN A 135 4.58 -1.01 10.78
N LEU A 136 5.32 -1.09 9.67
CA LEU A 136 5.89 -2.35 9.18
C LEU A 136 6.97 -2.90 10.13
N SER A 137 7.79 -2.04 10.74
CA SER A 137 8.83 -2.48 11.68
C SER A 137 8.27 -3.11 12.96
N ARG A 138 6.99 -2.88 13.29
CA ARG A 138 6.36 -3.44 14.48
C ARG A 138 5.78 -4.83 14.27
N ASN A 139 5.61 -5.27 13.02
CA ASN A 139 4.95 -6.53 12.71
C ASN A 139 5.74 -7.31 11.64
N ARG A 140 6.44 -8.36 12.08
CA ARG A 140 7.28 -9.21 11.22
C ARG A 140 6.50 -10.26 10.44
N LEU A 141 5.21 -10.43 10.72
CA LEU A 141 4.32 -11.40 10.06
C LEU A 141 3.65 -10.81 8.82
N LEU A 142 3.90 -9.53 8.54
CA LEU A 142 3.39 -8.81 7.39
C LEU A 142 4.33 -8.91 6.19
N THR A 143 3.77 -9.28 5.04
CA THR A 143 4.44 -9.24 3.75
C THR A 143 3.75 -8.25 2.83
N ILE A 144 4.52 -7.44 2.10
CA ILE A 144 4.00 -6.57 1.04
C ILE A 144 4.31 -7.21 -0.31
N ALA A 145 3.28 -7.54 -1.08
CA ALA A 145 3.38 -8.23 -2.35
C ALA A 145 2.78 -7.40 -3.49
N TRP A 146 3.34 -7.59 -4.69
CA TRP A 146 2.81 -6.97 -5.90
C TRP A 146 1.74 -7.87 -6.51
N CYS A 147 0.60 -7.29 -6.86
CA CYS A 147 -0.40 -7.93 -7.72
C CYS A 147 -0.51 -7.17 -9.04
N LYS A 148 -1.01 -7.83 -10.07
CA LYS A 148 -1.24 -7.16 -11.35
C LYS A 148 -2.52 -6.31 -11.24
N GLY A 149 -2.43 -5.03 -11.56
CA GLY A 149 -3.59 -4.15 -11.66
C GLY A 149 -4.53 -4.58 -12.78
N HIS A 150 -5.83 -4.37 -12.59
CA HIS A 150 -6.90 -4.68 -13.56
C HIS A 150 -6.85 -6.09 -14.17
N SER A 151 -6.41 -7.09 -13.38
CA SER A 151 -6.21 -8.45 -13.86
C SER A 151 -7.34 -9.42 -13.46
N GLY A 152 -8.50 -8.95 -13.01
CA GLY A 152 -9.58 -9.83 -12.56
C GLY A 152 -9.45 -10.29 -11.10
N LEU A 153 -8.55 -9.69 -10.30
CA LEU A 153 -8.45 -10.00 -8.87
C LEU A 153 -9.56 -9.26 -8.13
N ALA A 154 -10.59 -10.00 -7.71
CA ALA A 154 -11.76 -9.46 -7.03
C ALA A 154 -11.41 -8.52 -5.86
N GLY A 155 -10.33 -8.82 -5.12
CA GLY A 155 -9.87 -7.96 -4.03
C GLY A 155 -9.29 -6.62 -4.48
N ASN A 156 -8.53 -6.58 -5.58
CA ASN A 156 -8.00 -5.32 -6.12
C ASN A 156 -9.11 -4.49 -6.74
N GLU A 157 -9.98 -5.11 -7.55
CA GLU A 157 -11.14 -4.43 -8.15
C GLU A 157 -12.04 -3.84 -7.06
N ARG A 158 -12.21 -4.56 -5.95
CA ARG A 158 -12.95 -4.05 -4.80
C ARG A 158 -12.26 -2.87 -4.13
N ALA A 159 -10.94 -2.89 -4.00
CA ALA A 159 -10.18 -1.77 -3.45
C ALA A 159 -10.25 -0.53 -4.37
N ASP A 160 -10.11 -0.72 -5.68
CA ASP A 160 -10.31 0.30 -6.72
C ASP A 160 -11.68 0.99 -6.59
N GLU A 161 -12.76 0.19 -6.53
CA GLU A 161 -14.13 0.69 -6.36
C GLU A 161 -14.28 1.53 -5.09
N LEU A 162 -13.71 1.07 -3.97
CA LEU A 162 -13.77 1.77 -2.70
C LEU A 162 -12.92 3.03 -2.69
N ALA A 163 -11.75 3.03 -3.33
CA ALA A 163 -10.91 4.21 -3.46
C ALA A 163 -11.67 5.29 -4.24
N GLU A 164 -12.32 4.93 -5.35
CA GLU A 164 -13.15 5.85 -6.12
C GLU A 164 -14.34 6.40 -5.32
N ARG A 165 -15.01 5.54 -4.54
CA ARG A 165 -16.05 6.00 -3.61
C ARG A 165 -15.50 6.97 -2.56
N GLY A 166 -14.30 6.69 -2.05
CA GLY A 166 -13.58 7.57 -1.13
C GLY A 166 -13.33 8.93 -1.74
N ARG A 167 -12.76 8.99 -2.94
CA ARG A 167 -12.52 10.23 -3.69
C ARG A 167 -13.80 11.05 -3.85
N LEU A 168 -14.89 10.42 -4.30
CA LEU A 168 -16.17 11.09 -4.54
C LEU A 168 -16.89 11.54 -3.26
N SER A 169 -16.54 11.01 -2.09
CA SER A 169 -17.18 11.38 -0.81
C SER A 169 -17.00 12.87 -0.44
N LEU A 170 -16.00 13.56 -1.02
CA LEU A 170 -15.80 15.01 -0.89
C LEU A 170 -16.93 15.82 -1.56
N ARG A 171 -17.46 15.31 -2.68
CA ARG A 171 -18.48 16.00 -3.48
C ARG A 171 -19.87 15.99 -2.81
N GLY A 172 -20.07 15.14 -1.80
CA GLY A 172 -21.31 15.04 -1.03
C GLY A 172 -21.44 15.99 0.17
N LYS A 173 -20.39 16.76 0.52
CA LYS A 173 -20.42 17.71 1.66
C LYS A 173 -20.62 19.18 1.25
N GLY A 174 -20.94 19.43 -0.01
CA GLY A 174 -21.09 20.78 -0.58
C GLY A 174 -22.51 21.16 -0.98
N ILE A 175 -23.55 20.82 -0.21
CA ILE A 175 -24.84 21.52 -0.24
C ILE A 175 -25.40 21.57 1.18
N ARG A 176 -25.20 22.70 1.86
CA ARG A 176 -26.15 23.30 2.80
C ARG A 176 -25.82 24.77 3.01
#